data_AF-A0A6G1RPZ0-F1
#
_entry.id   AF-A0A6G1RPZ0-F1
#
_cell.length_a   1.000
_cell.length_b   1.000
_cell.length_c   1.000
_cell.angle_alpha   90.00
_cell.angle_beta   90.00
_cell.angle_gamma   90.00
#
_symmetry.space_group_name_H-M   'P 1'
#
loop_
_entity.id
_entity.type
_entity.pdbx_description
1 polymer ?
#
loop_
_entity_poly.entity_id
_entity_poly.type
_entity_poly.pdbx_seq_one_letter_code
_entity_poly.pdbx_strand_id
1 'polypeptide(L)'
;LVEIARKKDEEVLVCDNLNLPFRDQCFNAVISIGVIHHFSTKQRRIKAIKEMARVLIPGGQMMIYVWAMEQKNRRFEKQDVFVPWNKALCSRHFSESNQSGDKG
;
A
#
# COMPACT_ATOMS: atom_id res chain seq x y z
N LEU A 1 -6.49 1.49 -11.80
CA LEU A 1 -5.08 1.96 -11.60
C LEU A 1 -4.21 1.65 -12.81
N VAL A 2 -4.08 0.38 -13.22
CA VAL A 2 -3.29 -0.01 -14.40
C VAL A 2 -3.71 0.73 -15.67
N GLU A 3 -5.01 0.80 -15.96
CA GLU A 3 -5.52 1.56 -17.12
C GLU A 3 -5.20 3.05 -17.07
N ILE A 4 -5.17 3.64 -15.86
CA ILE A 4 -4.84 5.05 -15.67
C ILE A 4 -3.36 5.28 -15.99
N ALA A 5 -2.47 4.39 -15.53
CA ALA A 5 -1.04 4.45 -15.84
C ALA A 5 -0.77 4.26 -17.34
N ARG A 6 -1.44 3.28 -17.99
CA ARG A 6 -1.33 3.09 -19.45
C ARG A 6 -1.77 4.31 -20.25
N LYS A 7 -2.87 4.97 -19.85
CA LYS A 7 -3.34 6.21 -20.49
C LYS A 7 -2.36 7.37 -20.34
N LYS A 8 -1.44 7.30 -19.38
CA LYS A 8 -0.34 8.26 -19.18
C LYS A 8 0.96 7.84 -19.85
N ASP A 9 0.93 6.76 -20.66
CA ASP A 9 2.11 6.21 -21.35
C ASP A 9 3.22 5.72 -20.41
N GLU A 10 2.85 5.29 -19.20
CA GLU A 10 3.76 4.71 -18.21
C GLU A 10 3.92 3.20 -18.42
N GLU A 11 5.11 2.67 -18.13
CA GLU A 11 5.35 1.22 -18.14
C GLU A 11 4.64 0.55 -16.95
N VAL A 12 3.62 -0.26 -17.24
CA VAL A 12 2.83 -0.93 -16.20
C VAL A 12 2.47 -2.36 -16.57
N LEU A 13 2.66 -3.25 -15.61
CA LEU A 13 2.38 -4.67 -15.72
C LEU A 13 1.49 -5.15 -14.57
N VAL A 14 0.58 -6.07 -14.87
CA VAL A 14 -0.17 -6.82 -13.85
C VAL A 14 0.63 -8.08 -13.51
N CYS A 15 1.01 -8.23 -12.25
CA CYS A 15 1.76 -9.41 -11.79
C CYS A 15 1.48 -9.72 -10.31
N ASP A 16 1.86 -10.93 -9.89
CA ASP A 16 1.83 -11.37 -8.48
C ASP A 16 3.20 -11.11 -7.84
N ASN A 17 3.20 -10.42 -6.70
CA ASN A 17 4.43 -10.12 -5.95
C ASN A 17 5.12 -11.39 -5.40
N LEU A 18 4.46 -12.56 -5.44
CA LEU A 18 5.03 -13.85 -5.09
C LEU A 18 5.72 -14.58 -6.25
N ASN A 19 5.63 -14.04 -7.48
CA ASN A 19 6.28 -14.57 -8.68
C ASN A 19 6.42 -13.46 -9.73
N LEU A 20 7.49 -12.66 -9.62
CA LEU A 20 7.69 -11.51 -10.48
C LEU A 20 8.16 -11.97 -11.88
N PRO A 21 7.54 -11.51 -12.98
CA PRO A 21 7.86 -11.93 -14.34
C PRO A 21 9.10 -11.20 -14.89
N PHE A 22 10.12 -11.04 -14.05
CA PHE A 22 11.38 -10.42 -14.40
C PHE A 22 12.52 -11.41 -14.19
N ARG A 23 13.55 -11.29 -15.02
CA ARG A 23 14.80 -12.04 -14.85
C ARG A 23 15.48 -11.65 -13.53
N ASP A 24 16.36 -12.52 -13.07
CA ASP A 24 17.20 -12.22 -11.90
C ASP A 24 18.09 -11.01 -12.20
N GLN A 25 18.36 -10.21 -11.17
CA GLN A 25 19.36 -9.15 -11.21
C GLN A 25 19.21 -8.18 -12.41
N CYS A 26 18.01 -7.63 -12.59
CA CYS A 26 17.72 -6.70 -13.68
C CYS A 26 17.36 -5.29 -13.24
N PHE A 27 17.10 -5.06 -11.95
CA PHE A 27 16.79 -3.75 -11.42
C PHE A 27 17.86 -3.26 -10.45
N ASN A 28 18.12 -1.96 -10.48
CA ASN A 28 18.99 -1.27 -9.52
C ASN A 28 18.25 -0.93 -8.23
N ALA A 29 16.94 -0.71 -8.31
CA ALA A 29 16.10 -0.34 -7.18
C ALA A 29 14.69 -0.96 -7.25
N VAL A 30 14.11 -1.25 -6.09
CA VAL A 30 12.70 -1.69 -5.93
C VAL A 30 12.01 -0.86 -4.85
N ILE A 31 10.79 -0.41 -5.12
CA ILE A 31 9.95 0.33 -4.17
C ILE A 31 8.64 -0.43 -3.96
N SER A 32 8.34 -0.79 -2.70
CA SER A 32 7.08 -1.46 -2.31
C SER A 32 6.39 -0.67 -1.21
N ILE A 33 5.36 0.11 -1.57
CA ILE A 33 4.61 0.97 -0.65
C ILE A 33 3.22 0.40 -0.42
N GLY A 34 2.94 -0.01 0.82
CA GLY A 34 1.63 -0.48 1.24
C GLY A 34 1.19 -1.80 0.62
N VAL A 35 2.13 -2.64 0.16
CA VAL A 35 1.81 -3.87 -0.57
C VAL A 35 1.91 -5.12 0.31
N ILE A 36 3.12 -5.40 0.81
CA ILE A 36 3.41 -6.73 1.40
C ILE A 36 2.65 -7.03 2.69
N HIS A 37 2.12 -6.02 3.38
CA HIS A 37 1.33 -6.22 4.60
C HIS A 37 -0.04 -6.84 4.35
N HIS A 38 -0.51 -6.89 3.09
CA HIS A 38 -1.76 -7.56 2.73
C HIS A 38 -1.66 -9.08 2.73
N PHE A 39 -0.45 -9.67 2.75
CA PHE A 39 -0.30 -11.11 2.85
C PHE A 39 -0.53 -11.59 4.29
N SER A 40 -1.55 -12.43 4.47
CA SER A 40 -2.00 -12.97 5.75
C SER A 40 -1.00 -13.92 6.43
N THR A 41 0.03 -14.41 5.72
CA THR A 41 1.01 -15.33 6.31
C THR A 41 2.42 -14.76 6.23
N LYS A 42 3.20 -15.01 7.29
CA LYS A 42 4.63 -14.66 7.35
C LYS A 42 5.40 -15.26 6.18
N GLN A 43 5.07 -16.49 5.79
CA GLN A 43 5.71 -17.21 4.69
C GLN A 43 5.51 -16.50 3.36
N ARG A 44 4.28 -16.02 3.08
CA ARG A 44 3.99 -15.25 1.85
C ARG A 44 4.71 -13.90 1.85
N ARG A 45 4.76 -13.20 3.00
CA ARG A 45 5.55 -11.96 3.14
C ARG A 45 7.04 -12.18 2.85
N ILE A 46 7.63 -13.23 3.43
CA ILE A 46 9.03 -13.60 3.17
C ILE A 46 9.24 -13.93 1.69
N LYS A 47 8.33 -14.70 1.07
CA LYS A 47 8.43 -15.05 -0.35
C LYS A 47 8.39 -13.80 -1.24
N ALA A 48 7.50 -12.85 -0.98
CA ALA A 48 7.45 -11.60 -1.72
C ALA A 48 8.74 -10.79 -1.62
N ILE A 49 9.31 -10.68 -0.40
CA ILE A 49 10.59 -9.99 -0.19
C ILE A 49 11.73 -10.71 -0.93
N LYS A 50 11.74 -12.04 -0.94
CA LYS A 50 12.72 -12.82 -1.71
C LYS A 50 12.59 -12.59 -3.21
N GLU A 51 11.38 -12.52 -3.75
CA GLU A 51 11.16 -12.23 -5.18
C GLU A 51 11.65 -10.83 -5.55
N MET A 52 11.35 -9.81 -4.72
CA MET A 52 11.88 -8.47 -4.93
C MET A 52 13.42 -8.42 -4.84
N ALA A 53 14.02 -9.20 -3.93
CA ALA A 53 15.47 -9.31 -3.83
C ALA A 53 16.09 -10.05 -5.03
N ARG A 54 15.44 -11.09 -5.57
CA ARG A 54 15.91 -11.86 -6.73
C ARG A 54 16.10 -10.99 -7.96
N VAL A 55 15.17 -10.05 -8.20
CA VAL A 55 15.20 -9.17 -9.37
C VAL A 55 16.17 -8.00 -9.21
N LEU A 56 16.67 -7.74 -7.99
CA LEU A 56 17.69 -6.73 -7.75
C LEU A 56 19.09 -7.23 -8.12
N ILE A 57 19.90 -6.36 -8.71
CA ILE A 57 21.33 -6.61 -8.88
C ILE A 57 22.05 -6.67 -7.53
N PRO A 58 23.24 -7.30 -7.44
CA PRO A 58 24.11 -7.15 -6.28
C PRO A 58 24.42 -5.68 -6.01
N GLY A 59 24.18 -5.24 -4.77
CA GLY A 59 24.31 -3.83 -4.38
C GLY A 59 23.08 -2.95 -4.70
N GLY A 60 22.07 -3.50 -5.39
CA GLY A 60 20.79 -2.82 -5.61
C GLY A 60 20.04 -2.56 -4.31
N GLN A 61 19.18 -1.54 -4.31
CA GLN A 61 18.50 -1.06 -3.09
C GLN A 61 17.01 -1.36 -3.12
N MET A 62 16.44 -1.67 -1.96
CA MET A 62 15.01 -1.89 -1.81
C MET A 62 14.44 -0.99 -0.71
N MET A 63 13.36 -0.29 -1.01
CA MET A 63 12.57 0.44 -0.02
C MET A 63 11.23 -0.25 0.17
N ILE A 64 10.92 -0.62 1.41
CA ILE A 64 9.64 -1.21 1.81
C ILE A 64 8.98 -0.28 2.82
N TYR A 65 7.78 0.18 2.51
CA TYR A 65 6.96 0.97 3.41
C TYR A 65 5.66 0.24 3.72
N VAL A 66 5.42 -0.06 5.01
CA VAL A 66 4.25 -0.82 5.48
C VAL A 66 3.63 -0.15 6.70
N TRP A 67 2.37 -0.47 6.98
CA TRP A 67 1.71 0.00 8.18
C TRP A 67 2.36 -0.62 9.42
N ALA A 68 2.72 0.24 10.37
CA ALA A 68 3.16 -0.19 11.69
C ALA A 68 1.96 -0.70 12.50
N MET A 69 2.20 -1.74 13.29
CA MET A 69 1.23 -2.27 14.24
C MET A 69 1.10 -1.31 15.44
N GLU A 70 2.21 -0.72 15.86
CA GLU A 70 2.29 0.28 16.91
C GLU A 70 1.87 1.66 16.36
N GLN A 71 0.69 2.15 16.74
CA GLN A 71 0.21 3.48 16.38
C GLN A 71 -0.19 4.27 17.64
N LYS A 72 0.12 5.57 17.68
CA LYS A 72 -0.15 6.42 18.87
C LYS A 72 -1.62 6.43 19.29
N ASN A 73 -2.53 6.34 18.33
CA ASN A 73 -3.97 6.47 18.54
C ASN A 73 -4.74 5.15 18.35
N ARG A 74 -4.03 4.04 18.12
CA ARG A 74 -4.67 2.75 17.85
C ARG A 74 -3.77 1.59 18.25
N ARG A 75 -4.28 0.71 19.11
CA ARG A 75 -3.57 -0.49 19.57
C ARG A 75 -4.23 -1.71 18.95
N PHE A 76 -3.45 -2.51 18.24
CA PHE A 76 -3.90 -3.79 17.71
C PHE A 76 -3.34 -4.92 18.60
N GLU A 77 -4.15 -5.93 18.89
CA GLU A 77 -3.69 -7.07 19.70
C GLU A 77 -2.78 -8.01 18.90
N LYS A 78 -2.99 -8.08 17.58
CA LYS A 78 -2.25 -8.93 16.63
C LYS A 78 -2.09 -8.17 15.31
N GLN A 79 -1.16 -8.63 14.46
CA GLN A 79 -0.96 -8.05 13.13
C GLN A 79 -2.20 -8.20 12.23
N ASP A 80 -2.84 -9.36 12.27
CA ASP A 80 -4.08 -9.64 11.55
C ASP A 80 -5.26 -9.56 12.52
N VAL A 81 -6.04 -8.48 12.42
CA VAL A 81 -7.23 -8.27 13.23
C VAL A 81 -8.39 -7.80 12.36
N PHE A 82 -9.60 -8.26 12.68
CA PHE A 82 -10.80 -7.74 12.05
C PHE A 82 -10.99 -6.29 12.50
N VAL A 83 -10.99 -5.36 11.54
CA VAL A 83 -11.24 -3.94 11.82
C VAL A 83 -12.70 -3.65 11.49
N PRO A 84 -13.60 -3.54 12.49
CA PRO A 84 -15.00 -3.26 12.23
C PRO A 84 -15.18 -1.85 11.63
N TRP A 85 -16.07 -1.77 10.65
CA TRP A 85 -16.44 -0.50 10.03
C TRP A 85 -17.21 0.38 11.02
N ASN A 86 -16.66 1.55 11.35
CA ASN A 86 -17.33 2.49 12.24
C ASN A 86 -18.27 3.42 11.46
N LYS A 87 -19.57 3.12 11.49
CA LYS A 87 -20.62 3.92 10.84
C LYS A 87 -20.65 5.38 11.32
N ALA A 88 -20.22 5.67 12.55
CA ALA A 88 -20.22 7.03 13.11
C ALA A 88 -19.23 7.98 12.41
N LEU A 89 -18.18 7.45 11.77
CA LEU A 89 -17.24 8.25 10.98
C LEU A 89 -17.81 8.68 9.63
N CYS A 90 -18.84 7.99 9.12
CA CYS A 90 -19.50 8.32 7.86
C CYS A 90 -20.57 9.41 8.02
N SER A 91 -21.05 9.66 9.24
CA SER A 91 -22.14 10.58 9.54
C SER A 91 -21.70 11.99 9.93
N ARG A 92 -20.41 12.35 9.74
CA ARG A 92 -20.03 13.77 9.71
C ARG A 92 -20.59 14.37 8.42
N HIS A 93 -21.84 14.82 8.48
CA HIS A 93 -22.34 15.81 7.53
C HIS A 93 -21.29 16.92 7.46
N PHE A 94 -20.85 17.22 6.24
CA PHE A 94 -20.32 18.55 5.94
C PHE A 94 -21.42 19.51 6.38
N SER A 95 -21.28 20.11 7.55
CA SER A 95 -22.09 21.27 7.91
C SER A 95 -21.66 22.34 6.91
N GLU A 96 -22.49 22.56 5.90
CA GLU A 96 -22.34 23.64 4.94
C GLU A 96 -22.12 24.94 5.72
N SER A 97 -21.02 25.60 5.41
CA SER A 97 -20.81 27.00 5.76
C SER A 97 -21.83 27.83 4.97
N ASN A 98 -23.04 27.97 5.48
CA ASN A 98 -23.97 28.97 4.95
C ASN A 98 -23.61 30.32 5.54
N GLN A 99 -23.02 31.13 4.66
CA GLN A 99 -22.89 32.57 4.77
C GLN A 99 -24.26 33.17 5.09
N SER A 100 -24.37 33.91 6.18
CA SER A 100 -25.46 34.87 6.38
C SER A 100 -24.96 36.26 6.00
N GLY A 101 -24.99 36.55 4.69
CA GLY A 101 -25.17 37.91 4.21
C GLY A 101 -26.66 38.15 3.98
N ASP A 102 -27.25 39.10 4.71
CA ASP A 102 -27.97 40.27 4.17
C ASP A 102 -29.05 40.78 5.16
N LYS A 103 -28.87 42.08 5.51
CA LYS A 103 -29.84 43.13 5.87
C LYS A 103 -30.73 43.06 7.12
N GLY A 104 -30.49 44.06 7.96
CA GLY A 104 -31.38 44.72 8.90
C GLY A 104 -30.68 45.96 9.43
#